data_AF-A0A925PTS9-F1
#
_entry.id   AF-A0A925PTS9-F1
#
_cell.length_a   1.000
_cell.length_b   1.000
_cell.length_c   1.000
_cell.angle_alpha   90.00
_cell.angle_beta   90.00
_cell.angle_gamma   90.00
#
_symmetry.space_group_name_H-M   'P 1'
#
loop_
_entity.id
_entity.type
_entity.pdbx_description
1 polymer ?
#
loop_
_entity_poly.entity_id
_entity_poly.type
_entity_poly.pdbx_seq_one_letter_code
_entity_poly.pdbx_strand_id
1 'polypeptide(L)'
;MTSAPPPAKLDLSRVVAEAFALPWKRRDVFVKALALPALAIVAIQVGWGMAEGRVGTAVGWAAWAGYGILWILYAVACHRLVLLDLGSAEVSMMPGWGRRETVFVAWVLAICVTTYVAAGLAVMTVGTVIANLFSTALFEAVYQQFMLLLATYVFARLALLLPAAAIDARTTFLEAWRQTRGNGWRMVVVVGVLPWTFRYLANFVEGDDPGMAKGVIMTALATILLAVEISALSLSYRQLAAEKA
;
A
#
# COMPACT_ATOMS: atom_id res chain seq x y z
N MET A 1 17.37 -34.54 12.22
CA MET A 1 16.52 -33.35 12.01
C MET A 1 17.42 -32.14 11.96
N THR A 2 17.82 -31.71 10.77
CA THR A 2 18.58 -30.47 10.59
C THR A 2 17.63 -29.29 10.79
N SER A 3 17.92 -28.46 11.78
CA SER A 3 17.15 -27.22 12.03
C SER A 3 17.25 -26.33 10.79
N ALA A 4 16.11 -25.93 10.23
CA ALA A 4 16.08 -24.94 9.15
C ALA A 4 16.83 -23.66 9.59
N PRO A 5 17.56 -22.99 8.68
CA PRO A 5 18.26 -21.75 9.01
C PRO A 5 17.28 -20.69 9.54
N PRO A 6 17.74 -19.81 10.44
CA PRO A 6 16.89 -18.74 10.96
C PRO A 6 16.45 -17.81 9.82
N PRO A 7 15.21 -17.30 9.85
CA PRO A 7 14.68 -16.46 8.77
C PRO A 7 15.51 -15.19 8.61
N ALA A 8 15.80 -14.81 7.36
CA ALA A 8 16.54 -13.60 7.05
C ALA A 8 15.83 -12.37 7.64
N LYS A 9 16.59 -11.48 8.27
CA LYS A 9 16.05 -10.23 8.82
C LYS A 9 15.97 -9.18 7.73
N LEU A 10 14.80 -8.55 7.58
CA LEU A 10 14.61 -7.43 6.68
C LEU A 10 15.47 -6.24 7.13
N ASP A 11 16.27 -5.68 6.22
CA ASP A 11 17.07 -4.49 6.49
C ASP A 11 16.23 -3.24 6.18
N LEU A 12 15.52 -2.76 7.20
CA LEU A 12 14.62 -1.61 7.06
C LEU A 12 15.33 -0.35 6.58
N SER A 13 16.54 -0.10 7.08
CA SER A 13 17.29 1.11 6.74
C SER A 13 17.62 1.14 5.25
N ARG A 14 18.08 -0.01 4.74
CA ARG A 14 18.37 -0.22 3.33
C ARG A 14 17.10 -0.17 2.47
N VAL A 15 16.02 -0.84 2.88
CA VAL A 15 14.75 -0.84 2.14
C VAL A 15 14.20 0.58 2.00
N VAL A 16 14.16 1.36 3.09
CA VAL A 16 13.66 2.74 3.05
C VAL A 16 14.58 3.62 2.21
N ALA A 17 15.89 3.57 2.43
CA ALA A 17 16.84 4.37 1.66
C ALA A 17 16.80 4.05 0.16
N GLU A 18 16.74 2.77 -0.21
CA GLU A 18 16.60 2.33 -1.60
C GLU A 18 15.24 2.72 -2.19
N ALA A 19 14.15 2.66 -1.42
CA ALA A 19 12.81 3.05 -1.88
C ALA A 19 12.73 4.52 -2.29
N PHE A 20 13.45 5.40 -1.58
CA PHE A 20 13.58 6.81 -1.96
C PHE A 20 14.56 7.01 -3.12
N ALA A 21 15.71 6.33 -3.08
CA ALA A 21 16.76 6.52 -4.07
C ALA A 21 16.38 5.99 -5.45
N LEU A 22 15.62 4.89 -5.52
CA LEU A 22 15.37 4.17 -6.77
C LEU A 22 14.52 4.97 -7.78
N PRO A 23 13.36 5.55 -7.41
CA PRO A 23 12.60 6.41 -8.33
C PRO A 23 13.40 7.60 -8.84
N TRP A 24 14.31 8.14 -8.01
CA TRP A 24 15.13 9.29 -8.38
C TRP A 24 16.29 8.91 -9.31
N LYS A 25 16.98 7.80 -9.02
CA LYS A 25 18.06 7.25 -9.85
C LYS A 25 17.57 6.85 -11.24
N ARG A 26 16.31 6.42 -11.35
CA ARG A 26 15.66 5.97 -12.59
C ARG A 26 14.49 6.84 -12.99
N ARG A 27 14.62 8.16 -12.77
CA ARG A 27 13.53 9.12 -12.97
C ARG A 27 12.95 9.10 -14.38
N ASP A 28 13.76 8.86 -15.40
CA ASP A 28 13.33 8.80 -16.79
C ASP A 28 12.30 7.67 -17.01
N VAL A 29 12.59 6.49 -16.47
CA VAL A 29 11.70 5.33 -16.59
C VAL A 29 10.45 5.51 -15.72
N PHE A 30 10.60 5.98 -14.48
CA PHE A 30 9.48 6.22 -13.57
C PHE A 30 8.54 7.29 -14.10
N VAL A 31 9.07 8.44 -14.54
CA VAL A 31 8.26 9.52 -15.13
C VAL A 31 7.55 9.01 -16.38
N LYS A 32 8.24 8.29 -17.27
CA LYS A 32 7.61 7.73 -18.46
C LYS A 32 6.43 6.82 -18.10
N ALA A 33 6.58 5.91 -17.14
CA ALA A 33 5.53 4.95 -16.78
C ALA A 33 4.38 5.55 -15.98
N LEU A 34 4.70 6.49 -15.08
CA LEU A 34 3.82 6.88 -13.99
C LEU A 34 3.25 8.29 -14.14
N ALA A 35 3.82 9.16 -14.97
CA ALA A 35 3.38 10.56 -15.05
C ALA A 35 1.92 10.69 -15.46
N LEU A 36 1.49 9.98 -16.51
CA LEU A 36 0.10 10.06 -16.97
C LEU A 36 -0.91 9.54 -15.94
N PRO A 37 -0.76 8.31 -15.38
CA PRO A 37 -1.67 7.86 -14.33
C PRO A 37 -1.60 8.74 -13.07
N ALA A 38 -0.42 9.25 -12.69
CA ALA A 38 -0.29 10.18 -11.57
C ALA A 38 -1.06 11.48 -11.81
N LEU A 39 -0.91 12.11 -12.98
CA LEU A 39 -1.62 13.34 -13.33
C LEU A 39 -3.13 13.12 -13.34
N ALA A 40 -3.59 11.98 -13.86
CA ALA A 40 -5.00 11.62 -13.85
C ALA A 40 -5.54 11.40 -12.42
N ILE A 41 -4.77 10.74 -11.56
CA ILE A 41 -5.09 10.58 -10.13
C ILE A 41 -5.22 11.96 -9.46
N VAL A 42 -4.23 12.83 -9.64
CA VAL A 42 -4.23 14.19 -9.08
C VAL A 42 -5.45 14.97 -9.57
N ALA A 43 -5.73 14.93 -10.87
CA ALA A 43 -6.87 15.64 -11.45
C ALA A 43 -8.21 15.15 -10.88
N ILE A 44 -8.41 13.84 -10.72
CA ILE A 44 -9.62 13.29 -10.12
C ILE A 44 -9.75 13.68 -8.65
N GLN A 45 -8.67 13.59 -7.87
CA GLN A 45 -8.72 13.91 -6.44
C GLN A 45 -8.97 15.39 -6.18
N VAL A 46 -8.26 16.28 -6.88
CA VAL A 46 -8.48 17.74 -6.77
C VAL A 46 -9.87 18.10 -7.28
N GLY A 47 -10.27 17.56 -8.43
CA GLY A 47 -11.60 17.78 -9.00
C GLY A 47 -12.72 17.32 -8.05
N TRP A 48 -12.54 16.18 -7.37
CA TRP A 48 -13.46 15.70 -6.35
C TRP A 48 -13.58 16.67 -5.17
N GLY A 49 -12.46 17.14 -4.62
CA GLY A 49 -12.47 18.11 -3.52
C GLY A 49 -13.18 19.43 -3.88
N MET A 50 -13.10 19.86 -5.15
CA MET A 50 -13.81 21.06 -5.62
C MET A 50 -15.31 20.83 -5.90
N ALA A 51 -15.68 19.59 -6.19
CA ALA A 51 -17.02 19.18 -6.59
C ALA A 51 -17.84 18.55 -5.45
N GLU A 52 -17.23 18.33 -4.29
CA GLU A 52 -17.86 17.65 -3.16
C GLU A 52 -19.19 18.34 -2.78
N GLY A 53 -20.26 17.55 -2.67
CA GLY A 53 -21.62 18.04 -2.42
C GLY A 53 -22.32 18.72 -3.60
N ARG A 54 -21.66 18.89 -4.76
CA ARG A 54 -22.21 19.56 -5.96
C ARG A 54 -22.53 18.62 -7.12
N VAL A 55 -21.93 17.43 -7.13
CA VAL A 55 -22.15 16.42 -8.18
C VAL A 55 -23.10 15.32 -7.69
N GLY A 56 -23.87 14.75 -8.62
CA GLY A 56 -24.76 13.63 -8.30
C GLY A 56 -23.99 12.36 -7.92
N THR A 57 -24.64 11.49 -7.16
CA THR A 57 -24.07 10.23 -6.65
C THR A 57 -23.44 9.35 -7.74
N ALA A 58 -24.05 9.29 -8.92
CA ALA A 58 -23.53 8.50 -10.04
C ALA A 58 -22.17 9.01 -10.55
N VAL A 59 -21.99 10.34 -10.64
CA VAL A 59 -20.71 10.96 -11.02
C VAL A 59 -19.64 10.68 -9.97
N GLY A 60 -20.01 10.71 -8.69
CA GLY A 60 -19.11 10.34 -7.61
C GLY A 60 -18.63 8.90 -7.69
N TRP A 61 -19.54 7.94 -7.91
CA TRP A 61 -19.15 6.55 -8.10
C TRP A 61 -18.26 6.35 -9.33
N ALA A 62 -18.55 7.04 -10.44
CA ALA A 62 -17.70 7.00 -11.62
C ALA A 62 -16.28 7.55 -11.35
N ALA A 63 -16.17 8.65 -10.61
CA ALA A 63 -14.88 9.23 -10.21
C ALA A 63 -14.09 8.26 -9.30
N TRP A 64 -14.74 7.65 -8.31
CA TRP A 64 -14.12 6.65 -7.43
C TRP A 64 -13.66 5.40 -8.20
N ALA A 65 -14.47 4.90 -9.13
CA ALA A 65 -14.10 3.77 -9.98
C ALA A 65 -12.90 4.13 -10.88
N GLY A 66 -12.91 5.30 -11.51
CA GLY A 66 -11.81 5.81 -12.32
C GLY A 66 -10.52 5.97 -11.52
N TYR A 67 -10.60 6.56 -10.32
CA TYR A 67 -9.49 6.65 -9.39
C TYR A 67 -8.93 5.26 -9.03
N GLY A 68 -9.80 4.31 -8.68
CA GLY A 68 -9.40 2.95 -8.34
C GLY A 68 -8.66 2.25 -9.48
N ILE A 69 -9.16 2.36 -10.71
CA ILE A 69 -8.51 1.81 -11.91
C ILE A 69 -7.12 2.41 -12.10
N LEU A 70 -7.00 3.74 -12.04
CA LEU A 70 -5.73 4.43 -12.20
C LEU A 70 -4.74 4.07 -11.09
N TRP A 71 -5.21 3.95 -9.85
CA TRP A 71 -4.39 3.53 -8.72
C TRP A 71 -3.84 2.11 -8.91
N ILE A 72 -4.65 1.17 -9.43
CA ILE A 72 -4.20 -0.20 -9.74
C ILE A 72 -3.13 -0.19 -10.83
N LEU A 73 -3.37 0.54 -11.93
CA LEU A 73 -2.40 0.66 -13.03
C LEU A 73 -1.09 1.29 -12.54
N TYR A 74 -1.18 2.32 -11.71
CA TYR A 74 -0.04 2.98 -11.08
C TYR A 74 0.75 2.01 -10.20
N ALA A 75 0.07 1.27 -9.33
CA ALA A 75 0.70 0.36 -8.38
C ALA A 75 1.36 -0.82 -9.06
N VAL A 76 0.69 -1.46 -10.02
CA VAL A 76 1.25 -2.58 -10.79
C VAL A 76 2.46 -2.12 -11.60
N ALA A 77 2.38 -0.98 -12.27
CA ALA A 77 3.52 -0.41 -13.00
C ALA A 77 4.72 -0.16 -12.07
N CYS A 78 4.49 0.48 -10.92
CA CYS A 78 5.54 0.76 -9.95
C CYS A 78 6.19 -0.51 -9.39
N HIS A 79 5.40 -1.52 -9.00
CA HIS A 79 5.93 -2.83 -8.57
C HIS A 79 6.84 -3.47 -9.63
N ARG A 80 6.42 -3.44 -10.90
CA ARG A 80 7.17 -4.03 -12.02
C ARG A 80 8.47 -3.30 -12.29
N LEU A 81 8.47 -1.96 -12.27
CA LEU A 81 9.69 -1.16 -12.44
C LEU A 81 10.75 -1.51 -11.39
N VAL A 82 10.32 -1.75 -10.14
CA VAL A 82 11.22 -2.04 -9.02
C VAL A 82 11.74 -3.48 -9.06
N LEU A 83 10.90 -4.43 -9.47
CA LEU A 83 11.22 -5.87 -9.39
C LEU A 83 11.87 -6.43 -10.65
N LEU A 84 11.47 -5.95 -11.84
CA LEU A 84 11.93 -6.48 -13.12
C LEU A 84 13.06 -5.64 -13.75
N ASP A 85 13.43 -4.54 -13.10
CA ASP A 85 14.47 -3.62 -13.56
C ASP A 85 14.24 -3.05 -14.98
N LEU A 86 12.98 -2.92 -15.41
CA LEU A 86 12.59 -2.58 -16.79
C LEU A 86 13.23 -1.29 -17.31
N GLY A 87 13.80 -1.34 -18.51
CA GLY A 87 14.33 -0.17 -19.22
C GLY A 87 13.25 0.73 -19.80
N SER A 88 13.62 1.96 -20.19
CA SER A 88 12.67 2.94 -20.77
C SER A 88 12.00 2.44 -22.05
N ALA A 89 12.67 1.61 -22.86
CA ALA A 89 12.12 1.02 -24.08
C ALA A 89 11.01 -0.01 -23.81
N GLU A 90 11.01 -0.66 -22.64
CA GLU A 90 10.08 -1.73 -22.28
C GLU A 90 8.80 -1.20 -21.61
N VAL A 91 8.74 0.11 -21.36
CA VAL A 91 7.72 0.76 -20.56
C VAL A 91 6.82 1.63 -21.43
N SER A 92 5.52 1.41 -21.31
CA SER A 92 4.47 2.25 -21.91
C SER A 92 4.16 3.45 -21.02
N MET A 93 3.77 4.58 -21.65
CA MET A 93 3.29 5.76 -20.91
C MET A 93 1.93 5.55 -20.25
N MET A 94 1.12 4.65 -20.79
CA MET A 94 -0.14 4.24 -20.20
C MET A 94 -0.15 2.72 -20.12
N PRO A 95 0.00 2.14 -18.92
CA PRO A 95 -0.21 0.71 -18.72
C PRO A 95 -1.65 0.36 -19.12
N GLY A 96 -1.81 -0.70 -19.91
CA GLY A 96 -3.13 -1.23 -20.26
C GLY A 96 -3.65 -2.15 -19.14
N TRP A 97 -4.97 -2.28 -19.04
CA TRP A 97 -5.58 -3.27 -18.17
C TRP A 97 -5.45 -4.67 -18.77
N GLY A 98 -4.93 -5.62 -18.01
CA GLY A 98 -4.79 -7.01 -18.41
C GLY A 98 -5.04 -7.98 -17.25
N ARG A 99 -4.56 -9.21 -17.44
CA ARG A 99 -4.71 -10.29 -16.45
C ARG A 99 -4.03 -9.94 -15.12
N ARG A 100 -2.87 -9.27 -15.16
CA ARG A 100 -2.07 -8.91 -13.99
C ARG A 100 -2.84 -8.00 -13.05
N GLU A 101 -3.45 -6.96 -13.61
CA GLU A 101 -4.25 -5.97 -12.90
C GLU A 101 -5.46 -6.65 -12.26
N THR A 102 -6.17 -7.52 -13.00
CA THR A 102 -7.29 -8.30 -12.45
C THR A 102 -6.86 -9.19 -11.27
N VAL A 103 -5.72 -9.90 -11.40
CA VAL A 103 -5.17 -10.73 -10.30
C VAL A 103 -4.74 -9.85 -9.13
N PHE A 104 -4.15 -8.68 -9.39
CA PHE A 104 -3.78 -7.72 -8.37
C PHE A 104 -5.01 -7.23 -7.59
N VAL A 105 -6.10 -6.85 -8.28
CA VAL A 105 -7.38 -6.49 -7.64
C VAL A 105 -7.90 -7.63 -6.78
N ALA A 106 -7.92 -8.86 -7.31
CA ALA A 106 -8.38 -10.02 -6.56
C ALA A 106 -7.59 -10.20 -5.25
N TRP A 107 -6.26 -10.00 -5.28
CA TRP A 107 -5.43 -10.04 -4.08
C TRP A 107 -5.68 -8.87 -3.13
N VAL A 108 -5.82 -7.64 -3.62
CA VAL A 108 -6.19 -6.49 -2.77
C VAL A 108 -7.50 -6.79 -2.03
N LEU A 109 -8.53 -7.24 -2.73
CA LEU A 109 -9.82 -7.59 -2.13
C LEU A 109 -9.68 -8.74 -1.13
N ALA A 110 -8.96 -9.80 -1.49
CA ALA A 110 -8.78 -10.96 -0.63
C ALA A 110 -7.99 -10.63 0.65
N ILE A 111 -6.96 -9.78 0.55
CA ILE A 111 -6.19 -9.25 1.69
C ILE A 111 -7.10 -8.39 2.57
N CYS A 112 -7.87 -7.47 1.99
CA CYS A 112 -8.80 -6.63 2.76
C CYS A 112 -9.80 -7.49 3.54
N VAL A 113 -10.50 -8.41 2.86
CA VAL A 113 -11.47 -9.30 3.51
C VAL A 113 -10.81 -10.12 4.62
N THR A 114 -9.68 -10.75 4.33
CA THR A 114 -8.97 -11.58 5.32
C THR A 114 -8.50 -10.76 6.51
N THR A 115 -8.02 -9.54 6.28
CA THR A 115 -7.59 -8.60 7.32
C THR A 115 -8.75 -8.19 8.21
N TYR A 116 -9.87 -7.75 7.63
CA TYR A 116 -11.04 -7.33 8.39
C TYR A 116 -11.65 -8.49 9.19
N VAL A 117 -11.76 -9.67 8.59
CA VAL A 117 -12.29 -10.86 9.28
C VAL A 117 -11.36 -11.28 10.43
N ALA A 118 -10.05 -11.40 10.17
CA ALA A 118 -9.09 -11.84 11.19
C ALA A 118 -8.99 -10.84 12.35
N ALA A 119 -8.87 -9.54 12.05
CA ALA A 119 -8.81 -8.50 13.07
C ALA A 119 -10.15 -8.39 13.82
N GLY A 120 -11.28 -8.43 13.12
CA GLY A 120 -12.62 -8.37 13.72
C GLY A 120 -12.87 -9.53 14.69
N LEU A 121 -12.55 -10.77 14.29
CA LEU A 121 -12.67 -11.93 15.17
C LEU A 121 -11.79 -11.80 16.41
N ALA A 122 -10.53 -11.37 16.24
CA ALA A 122 -9.61 -11.17 17.36
C ALA A 122 -10.09 -10.06 18.33
N VAL A 123 -10.59 -8.93 17.79
CA VAL A 123 -11.17 -7.84 18.59
C VAL A 123 -12.42 -8.31 19.33
N MET A 124 -13.28 -9.10 18.71
CA MET A 124 -14.49 -9.61 19.36
C MET A 124 -14.15 -10.56 20.51
N THR A 125 -13.19 -11.47 20.32
CA THR A 125 -12.73 -12.38 21.38
C THR A 125 -12.11 -11.62 22.55
N VAL A 126 -11.12 -10.77 22.27
CA VAL A 126 -10.42 -9.99 23.32
C VAL A 126 -11.37 -8.97 23.96
N GLY A 127 -12.22 -8.34 23.15
CA GLY A 127 -13.20 -7.35 23.57
C GLY A 127 -14.24 -7.92 24.52
N THR A 128 -14.71 -9.15 24.28
CA THR A 128 -15.59 -9.86 25.20
C THR A 128 -14.93 -10.05 26.56
N VAL A 129 -13.63 -10.42 26.59
CA VAL A 129 -12.89 -10.56 27.86
C VAL A 129 -12.74 -9.21 28.56
N ILE A 130 -12.34 -8.16 27.85
CA ILE A 130 -12.16 -6.81 28.42
C ILE A 130 -13.48 -6.27 28.98
N ALA A 131 -14.57 -6.41 28.21
CA ALA A 131 -15.89 -5.91 28.60
C ALA A 131 -16.42 -6.60 29.87
N ASN A 132 -16.17 -7.91 30.02
CA ASN A 132 -16.61 -8.66 31.19
C ASN A 132 -15.71 -8.47 32.42
N LEU A 133 -14.39 -8.28 32.24
CA LEU A 133 -13.46 -8.13 33.36
C LEU A 133 -13.29 -6.69 33.86
N PHE A 134 -13.49 -5.70 32.99
CA PHE A 134 -13.23 -4.29 33.30
C PHE A 134 -14.49 -3.44 33.12
N SER A 135 -14.87 -3.16 31.87
CA SER A 135 -16.13 -2.46 31.53
C SER A 135 -16.33 -2.42 30.01
N THR A 136 -17.58 -2.25 29.57
CA THR A 136 -17.93 -1.97 28.18
C THR A 136 -17.38 -0.63 27.71
N ALA A 137 -17.39 0.39 28.57
CA ALA A 137 -16.85 1.72 28.25
C ALA A 137 -15.34 1.69 27.94
N LEU A 138 -14.56 0.92 28.69
CA LEU A 138 -13.14 0.74 28.39
C LEU A 138 -12.96 0.06 27.02
N PHE A 139 -13.74 -0.98 26.73
CA PHE A 139 -13.68 -1.64 25.43
C PHE A 139 -14.00 -0.68 24.28
N GLU A 140 -15.10 0.07 24.38
CA GLU A 140 -15.49 1.09 23.38
C GLU A 140 -14.40 2.14 23.16
N ALA A 141 -13.72 2.56 24.23
CA ALA A 141 -12.65 3.55 24.16
C ALA A 141 -11.40 3.06 23.40
N VAL A 142 -11.15 1.74 23.35
CA VAL A 142 -9.92 1.16 22.76
C VAL A 142 -10.16 0.32 21.50
N TYR A 143 -11.42 -0.01 21.17
CA TYR A 143 -11.73 -0.99 20.13
C TYR A 143 -11.19 -0.55 18.75
N GLN A 144 -11.29 0.74 18.42
CA GLN A 144 -10.85 1.25 17.11
C GLN A 144 -9.34 1.15 16.94
N GLN A 145 -8.58 1.52 17.97
CA GLN A 145 -7.12 1.48 17.97
C GLN A 145 -6.63 0.04 17.93
N PHE A 146 -7.28 -0.86 18.67
CA PHE A 146 -6.96 -2.28 18.65
C PHE A 146 -7.26 -2.93 17.29
N MET A 147 -8.42 -2.61 16.71
CA MET A 147 -8.79 -3.05 15.36
C MET A 147 -7.79 -2.55 14.31
N LEU A 148 -7.44 -1.26 14.35
CA LEU A 148 -6.47 -0.67 13.42
C LEU A 148 -5.10 -1.34 13.54
N LEU A 149 -4.61 -1.58 14.76
CA LEU A 149 -3.32 -2.21 15.00
C LEU A 149 -3.27 -3.65 14.47
N LEU A 150 -4.30 -4.45 14.78
CA LEU A 150 -4.40 -5.83 14.31
C LEU A 150 -4.60 -5.90 12.80
N ALA A 151 -5.46 -5.06 12.24
CA ALA A 151 -5.67 -4.97 10.80
C ALA A 151 -4.37 -4.60 10.08
N THR A 152 -3.66 -3.58 10.56
CA THR A 152 -2.37 -3.16 9.97
C THR A 152 -1.34 -4.28 10.04
N TYR A 153 -1.27 -5.01 11.16
CA TYR A 153 -0.38 -6.16 11.29
C TYR A 153 -0.70 -7.25 10.28
N VAL A 154 -1.97 -7.70 10.20
CA VAL A 154 -2.37 -8.76 9.25
C VAL A 154 -2.18 -8.30 7.80
N PHE A 155 -2.58 -7.07 7.47
CA PHE A 155 -2.41 -6.49 6.15
C PHE A 155 -0.92 -6.46 5.75
N ALA A 156 -0.05 -5.93 6.60
CA ALA A 156 1.38 -5.83 6.33
C ALA A 156 2.04 -7.20 6.08
N ARG A 157 1.56 -8.24 6.78
CA ARG A 157 2.05 -9.62 6.62
C ARG A 157 1.66 -10.24 5.28
N LEU A 158 0.52 -9.81 4.73
CA LEU A 158 -0.04 -10.32 3.47
C LEU A 158 0.26 -9.41 2.27
N ALA A 159 0.73 -8.18 2.52
CA ALA A 159 1.04 -7.19 1.49
C ALA A 159 2.08 -7.66 0.47
N LEU A 160 2.92 -8.67 0.79
CA LEU A 160 3.85 -9.29 -0.16
C LEU A 160 3.17 -10.00 -1.35
N LEU A 161 1.87 -10.31 -1.25
CA LEU A 161 1.09 -10.86 -2.37
C LEU A 161 0.92 -9.84 -3.51
N LEU A 162 0.93 -8.54 -3.19
CA LEU A 162 0.76 -7.45 -4.17
C LEU A 162 1.94 -7.36 -5.16
N PRO A 163 3.21 -7.23 -4.72
CA PRO A 163 4.36 -7.26 -5.63
C PRO A 163 4.44 -8.59 -6.39
N ALA A 164 4.12 -9.73 -5.76
CA ALA A 164 4.10 -11.03 -6.43
C ALA A 164 3.08 -11.05 -7.58
N ALA A 165 1.86 -10.56 -7.35
CA ALA A 165 0.82 -10.46 -8.36
C ALA A 165 1.22 -9.56 -9.54
N ALA A 166 1.90 -8.45 -9.28
CA ALA A 166 2.34 -7.51 -10.31
C ALA A 166 3.36 -8.12 -11.31
N ILE A 167 4.11 -9.14 -10.90
CA ILE A 167 5.08 -9.87 -11.73
C ILE A 167 4.63 -11.29 -12.11
N ASP A 168 3.34 -11.62 -11.95
CA ASP A 168 2.77 -12.97 -12.19
C ASP A 168 3.43 -14.09 -11.37
N ALA A 169 4.08 -13.78 -10.25
CA ALA A 169 4.64 -14.80 -9.37
C ALA A 169 3.51 -15.58 -8.67
N ARG A 170 3.59 -16.91 -8.71
CA ARG A 170 2.63 -17.77 -8.00
C ARG A 170 2.93 -17.71 -6.51
N THR A 171 1.94 -17.32 -5.72
CA THR A 171 2.05 -17.28 -4.27
C THR A 171 0.70 -17.51 -3.59
N THR A 172 0.71 -17.88 -2.31
CA THR A 172 -0.48 -18.11 -1.49
C THR A 172 -0.42 -17.33 -0.18
N PHE A 173 -1.55 -17.16 0.50
CA PHE A 173 -1.62 -16.52 1.84
C PHE A 173 -0.65 -17.16 2.84
N LEU A 174 -0.61 -18.49 2.89
CA LEU A 174 0.26 -19.23 3.81
C LEU A 174 1.74 -18.98 3.50
N GLU A 175 2.11 -18.89 2.22
CA GLU A 175 3.46 -18.58 1.81
C GLU A 175 3.85 -17.15 2.16
N ALA A 176 3.01 -16.16 1.88
CA ALA A 176 3.27 -14.77 2.26
C ALA A 176 3.42 -14.63 3.79
N TRP A 177 2.57 -15.31 4.55
CA TRP A 177 2.68 -15.35 6.00
C TRP A 177 3.97 -16.02 6.47
N ARG A 178 4.35 -17.15 5.88
CA ARG A 178 5.61 -17.83 6.21
C ARG A 178 6.83 -16.98 5.83
N GLN A 179 6.82 -16.35 4.66
CA GLN A 179 7.90 -15.52 4.13
C GLN A 179 8.15 -14.28 5.00
N THR A 180 7.12 -13.72 5.61
CA THR A 180 7.28 -12.59 6.52
C THR A 180 7.66 -13.02 7.94
N ARG A 181 7.70 -14.32 8.28
CA ARG A 181 7.94 -14.83 9.66
C ARG A 181 9.25 -14.26 10.22
N GLY A 182 9.23 -13.76 11.45
CA GLY A 182 10.37 -13.05 12.05
C GLY A 182 10.52 -11.57 11.64
N ASN A 183 9.76 -11.11 10.64
CA ASN A 183 9.76 -9.75 10.12
C ASN A 183 8.40 -9.03 10.21
N GLY A 184 7.44 -9.57 10.95
CA GLY A 184 6.08 -9.01 11.03
C GLY A 184 6.04 -7.53 11.41
N TRP A 185 6.74 -7.13 12.48
CA TRP A 185 6.80 -5.72 12.88
C TRP A 185 7.54 -4.85 11.85
N ARG A 186 8.56 -5.40 11.16
CA ARG A 186 9.29 -4.67 10.11
C ARG A 186 8.38 -4.37 8.93
N MET A 187 7.52 -5.33 8.56
CA MET A 187 6.49 -5.11 7.56
C MET A 187 5.48 -4.05 7.99
N VAL A 188 5.09 -4.01 9.28
CA VAL A 188 4.23 -2.93 9.82
C VAL A 188 4.88 -1.56 9.68
N VAL A 189 6.21 -1.46 9.86
CA VAL A 189 6.91 -0.19 9.64
C VAL A 189 6.81 0.24 8.17
N VAL A 190 7.05 -0.68 7.23
CA VAL A 190 7.02 -0.39 5.78
C VAL A 190 5.61 -0.03 5.30
N VAL A 191 4.59 -0.77 5.73
CA VAL A 191 3.22 -0.67 5.18
C VAL A 191 2.28 0.20 6.01
N GLY A 192 2.59 0.39 7.30
CA GLY A 192 1.76 1.18 8.22
C GLY A 192 2.43 2.48 8.65
N VAL A 193 3.59 2.38 9.30
CA VAL A 193 4.25 3.55 9.92
C VAL A 193 4.76 4.54 8.87
N LEU A 194 5.37 4.04 7.78
CA LEU A 194 5.91 4.90 6.72
C LEU A 194 4.80 5.73 6.03
N PRO A 195 3.70 5.13 5.52
CA PRO A 195 2.58 5.91 4.97
C PRO A 195 1.93 6.85 5.99
N TRP A 196 1.77 6.39 7.23
CA TRP A 196 1.26 7.24 8.30
C TRP A 196 2.15 8.47 8.54
N THR A 197 3.48 8.30 8.49
CA THR A 197 4.45 9.39 8.63
C THR A 197 4.31 10.39 7.48
N PHE A 198 4.20 9.92 6.24
CA PHE A 198 4.01 10.80 5.08
C PHE A 198 2.70 11.58 5.16
N ARG A 199 1.60 10.92 5.53
CA ARG A 199 0.32 11.57 5.76
C ARG A 199 0.41 12.62 6.88
N TYR A 200 1.07 12.29 7.98
CA TYR A 200 1.26 13.22 9.10
C TYR A 200 2.05 14.46 8.68
N LEU A 201 3.16 14.28 7.95
CA LEU A 201 3.96 15.39 7.43
C LEU A 201 3.18 16.22 6.39
N ALA A 202 2.39 15.58 5.53
CA ALA A 202 1.54 16.28 4.58
C ALA A 202 0.52 17.19 5.28
N ASN A 203 -0.19 16.65 6.28
CA ASN A 203 -1.15 17.43 7.08
C ASN A 203 -0.49 18.62 7.80
N PHE A 204 0.73 18.44 8.30
CA PHE A 204 1.47 19.52 8.96
C PHE A 204 1.79 20.68 8.00
N VAL A 205 2.05 20.38 6.73
CA VAL A 205 2.33 21.40 5.69
C VAL A 205 1.03 22.05 5.18
N GLU A 206 -0.09 21.31 5.17
CA GLU A 206 -1.35 21.74 4.56
C GLU A 206 -2.03 22.91 5.28
N GLY A 207 -1.89 23.05 6.61
CA GLY A 207 -2.52 24.14 7.37
C GLY A 207 -4.05 24.17 7.23
N ASP A 208 -4.68 25.30 7.59
CA ASP A 208 -6.16 25.38 7.72
C ASP A 208 -6.92 25.71 6.42
N ASP A 209 -6.28 26.31 5.41
CA ASP A 209 -6.92 26.63 4.11
C ASP A 209 -5.96 26.41 2.93
N PRO A 210 -5.91 25.19 2.37
CA PRO A 210 -5.18 24.91 1.16
C PRO A 210 -5.97 25.39 -0.04
N GLY A 211 -5.79 26.65 -0.42
CA GLY A 211 -6.27 27.14 -1.72
C GLY A 211 -5.86 26.19 -2.86
N MET A 212 -6.60 26.20 -3.98
CA MET A 212 -6.51 25.19 -5.05
C MET A 212 -5.08 24.80 -5.47
N ALA A 213 -4.19 25.78 -5.64
CA ALA A 213 -2.79 25.53 -6.01
C ALA A 213 -2.04 24.66 -4.98
N LYS A 214 -2.28 24.91 -3.68
CA LYS A 214 -1.70 24.12 -2.60
C LYS A 214 -2.26 22.70 -2.61
N GLY A 215 -3.58 22.55 -2.80
CA GLY A 215 -4.21 21.23 -2.94
C GLY A 215 -3.57 20.39 -4.05
N VAL A 216 -3.41 20.97 -5.25
CA VAL A 216 -2.74 20.28 -6.38
C VAL A 216 -1.31 19.85 -6.03
N ILE A 217 -0.52 20.74 -5.42
CA ILE A 217 0.87 20.44 -5.03
C ILE A 217 0.92 19.32 -4.00
N MET A 218 0.07 19.37 -2.97
CA MET A 218 0.04 18.37 -1.91
C MET A 218 -0.42 17.01 -2.43
N THR A 219 -1.43 16.97 -3.30
CA THR A 219 -1.88 15.73 -3.95
C THR A 219 -0.82 15.14 -4.88
N ALA A 220 -0.12 15.98 -5.64
CA ALA A 220 0.99 15.54 -6.48
C ALA A 220 2.14 14.96 -5.63
N LEU A 221 2.49 15.62 -4.54
CA LEU A 221 3.51 15.14 -3.60
C LEU A 221 3.09 13.80 -2.97
N ALA A 222 1.83 13.67 -2.52
CA ALA A 222 1.30 12.42 -1.98
C ALA A 222 1.36 11.28 -3.01
N THR A 223 1.08 11.57 -4.28
CA THR A 223 1.17 10.58 -5.37
C THR A 223 2.62 10.15 -5.62
N ILE A 224 3.59 11.06 -5.53
CA ILE A 224 5.02 10.73 -5.61
C ILE A 224 5.45 9.86 -4.42
N LEU A 225 5.03 10.22 -3.21
CA LEU A 225 5.34 9.45 -2.00
C LEU A 225 4.72 8.04 -2.04
N LEU A 226 3.55 7.90 -2.65
CA LEU A 226 2.95 6.58 -2.90
C LEU A 226 3.87 5.68 -3.76
N ALA A 227 4.60 6.20 -4.74
CA ALA A 227 5.58 5.40 -5.48
C ALA A 227 6.73 4.92 -4.58
N VAL A 228 7.15 5.73 -3.61
CA VAL A 228 8.18 5.36 -2.63
C VAL A 228 7.66 4.24 -1.72
N GLU A 229 6.41 4.33 -1.23
CA GLU A 229 5.79 3.28 -0.41
C GLU A 229 5.70 1.94 -1.17
N ILE A 230 5.24 1.99 -2.42
CA ILE A 230 5.12 0.81 -3.28
C ILE A 230 6.51 0.23 -3.59
N SER A 231 7.52 1.09 -3.76
CA SER A 231 8.92 0.67 -3.91
C SER A 231 9.43 -0.01 -2.65
N ALA A 232 9.18 0.53 -1.46
CA ALA A 232 9.59 -0.09 -0.19
C ALA A 232 8.96 -1.48 0.01
N LEU A 233 7.68 -1.64 -0.32
CA LEU A 233 7.02 -2.95 -0.29
C LEU A 233 7.63 -3.93 -1.31
N SER A 234 7.91 -3.47 -2.53
CA SER A 234 8.55 -4.27 -3.58
C SER A 234 9.96 -4.73 -3.20
N LEU A 235 10.77 -3.83 -2.63
CA LEU A 235 12.12 -4.13 -2.16
C LEU A 235 12.07 -5.13 -0.99
N SER A 236 11.09 -4.98 -0.10
CA SER A 236 10.84 -5.94 0.97
C SER A 236 10.51 -7.33 0.43
N TYR A 237 9.65 -7.40 -0.59
CA TYR A 237 9.36 -8.65 -1.29
C TYR A 237 10.62 -9.26 -1.91
N ARG A 238 11.42 -8.48 -2.64
CA ARG A 238 12.66 -8.95 -3.27
C ARG A 238 13.65 -9.52 -2.26
N GLN A 239 13.88 -8.80 -1.16
CA GLN A 239 14.81 -9.24 -0.11
C GLN A 239 14.34 -10.53 0.57
N LEU A 240 13.04 -10.66 0.85
CA LEU A 240 12.47 -11.83 1.51
C LEU A 240 12.22 -13.01 0.54
N ALA A 241 12.13 -12.76 -0.76
CA ALA A 241 11.95 -13.80 -1.78
C ALA A 241 13.28 -14.45 -2.20
N ALA A 242 14.37 -13.67 -2.22
CA ALA A 242 15.71 -14.14 -2.57
C ALA A 242 16.23 -15.25 -1.64
N GLU A 243 15.66 -15.40 -0.44
CA GLU A 243 16.01 -16.47 0.51
C GLU A 243 15.48 -17.85 0.10
N LYS A 244 14.50 -17.93 -0.81
CA LYS A 244 13.96 -19.22 -1.29
C LYS A 244 14.77 -19.85 -2.42
N ALA A 245 15.65 -19.10 -3.08
CA ALA A 245 16.45 -19.53 -4.22
C ALA A 245 17.83 -20.03 -3.76
#